data_AF-A0AAW6XN90-F1
#
_entry.id   AF-A0AAW6XN90-F1
#
_cell.length_a   1.000
_cell.length_b   1.000
_cell.length_c   1.000
_cell.angle_alpha   90.00
_cell.angle_beta   90.00
_cell.angle_gamma   90.00
#
_symmetry.space_group_name_H-M   'P 1'
#
loop_
_entity.id
_entity.type
_entity.pdbx_description
1 polymer ?
#
loop_
_entity_poly.entity_id
_entity_poly.type
_entity_poly.pdbx_seq_one_letter_code
_entity_poly.pdbx_strand_id
1 'polypeptide(L)' 'MIAGELKSKIDNLWETFATGGLTNPLNVIEQITYLMFIKDLDDSDNRRRKDNAFL' A
#
# COMPACT_ATOMS: atom_id res chain seq x y z
N MET A 1 -4.38 -13.57 -17.96
CA MET A 1 -3.40 -14.22 -17.05
C MET A 1 -3.28 -13.36 -15.78
N ILE A 2 -4.16 -13.56 -14.79
CA ILE A 2 -4.28 -12.67 -13.61
C ILE A 2 -3.04 -12.74 -12.71
N ALA A 3 -2.41 -13.92 -12.62
CA ALA A 3 -1.19 -14.13 -11.84
C ALA A 3 0.02 -13.33 -12.36
N GLY A 4 0.11 -13.12 -13.69
CA GLY A 4 1.22 -12.37 -14.30
C GLY A 4 1.16 -10.88 -13.99
N GLU A 5 -0.05 -10.30 -14.02
CA GLU A 5 -0.26 -8.89 -13.69
C GLU A 5 0.02 -8.60 -12.21
N LEU A 6 -0.43 -9.49 -11.32
CA LEU A 6 -0.15 -9.37 -9.88
C LEU A 6 1.36 -9.45 -9.60
N LYS A 7 2.05 -10.41 -10.21
CA LYS A 7 3.50 -10.53 -10.07
C LYS A 7 4.22 -9.27 -10.55
N SER A 8 3.84 -8.73 -11.70
CA SER A 8 4.42 -7.49 -12.23
C SER A 8 4.23 -6.29 -11.29
N LYS A 9 3.07 -6.17 -10.64
CA LYS A 9 2.83 -5.11 -9.63
C LYS A 9 3.73 -5.27 -8.41
N ILE A 10 3.94 -6.50 -7.95
CA ILE A 10 4.84 -6.79 -6.83
C ILE A 10 6.28 -6.44 -7.22
N ASP A 11 6.74 -6.87 -8.40
CA ASP A 11 8.09 -6.60 -8.90
C ASP A 11 8.36 -5.09 -9.01
N ASN A 12 7.40 -4.30 -9.53
CA ASN A 12 7.52 -2.84 -9.62
C ASN A 12 7.59 -2.17 -8.23
N LEU A 13 6.87 -2.70 -7.24
CA LEU A 13 6.96 -2.22 -5.85
C LEU A 13 8.37 -2.42 -5.30
N TRP A 14 8.95 -3.62 -5.50
CA TRP A 14 10.32 -3.91 -5.10
C TRP A 14 11.33 -2.98 -5.79
N GLU A 15 11.17 -2.70 -7.08
CA GLU A 15 12.03 -1.78 -7.83
C GLU A 15 11.93 -0.35 -7.28
N THR A 16 10.73 0.10 -6.91
CA THR A 16 10.51 1.43 -6.32
C THR A 16 11.27 1.60 -5.01
N PHE A 17 11.26 0.58 -4.14
CA PHE A 17 12.02 0.65 -2.88
C PHE A 17 13.53 0.53 -3.10
N ALA A 18 13.95 -0.33 -4.05
CA ALA A 18 15.36 -0.50 -4.38
C ALA A 18 15.98 0.78 -4.95
N THR A 19 15.29 1.47 -5.86
CA THR A 19 15.72 2.76 -6.43
C THR A 19 15.74 3.88 -5.37
N GLY A 20 14.91 3.79 -4.34
CA GLY A 20 14.92 4.66 -3.16
C GLY A 20 16.00 4.36 -2.13
N GLY A 21 16.87 3.37 -2.37
CA GLY A 21 17.95 2.97 -1.44
C GLY A 21 17.51 2.05 -0.29
N LEU A 22 16.25 1.59 -0.30
CA LEU A 22 15.71 0.62 0.65
C LEU A 22 15.81 -0.79 0.05
N THR A 23 16.92 -1.47 0.33
CA THR A 23 17.22 -2.80 -0.21
C THR A 23 17.04 -3.94 0.78
N ASN A 24 16.94 -3.64 2.09
CA ASN A 24 16.70 -4.66 3.11
C ASN A 24 15.23 -5.15 3.01
N PRO A 25 15.00 -6.45 2.71
CA PRO A 25 13.65 -6.96 2.50
C PRO A 25 12.72 -6.81 3.71
N LEU A 26 13.24 -6.92 4.93
CA LEU A 26 12.44 -6.77 6.14
C LEU A 26 11.91 -5.33 6.26
N ASN A 27 12.79 -4.35 6.01
CA ASN A 27 12.43 -2.94 6.05
C ASN A 27 11.39 -2.62 4.95
N VAL A 28 11.54 -3.18 3.75
CA VAL A 28 10.57 -2.97 2.65
C VAL A 28 9.19 -3.51 3.04
N ILE A 29 9.12 -4.72 3.60
CA ILE A 29 7.86 -5.31 4.07
C ILE A 29 7.23 -4.44 5.16
N GLU A 30 8.04 -3.95 6.09
CA GLU A 30 7.58 -3.06 7.16
C GLU A 30 6.99 -1.75 6.59
N GLN A 31 7.70 -1.10 5.65
CA GLN A 31 7.21 0.13 5.01
C GLN A 31 5.91 -0.11 4.23
N ILE A 32 5.80 -1.21 3.48
CA ILE A 32 4.56 -1.59 2.78
C ILE A 32 3.42 -1.76 3.79
N THR A 33 3.68 -2.43 4.90
CA THR A 33 2.68 -2.67 5.96
C THR A 33 2.21 -1.36 6.59
N TYR A 34 3.11 -0.41 6.85
CA TYR A 34 2.73 0.91 7.33
C TYR A 34 1.86 1.68 6.34
N LEU A 35 2.20 1.65 5.05
CA LEU A 35 1.40 2.32 4.01
C LEU A 35 0.01 1.70 3.89
N MET A 36 -0.10 0.37 3.96
CA MET A 36 -1.40 -0.33 3.98
C MET A 36 -2.25 0.11 5.17
N PHE A 37 -1.66 0.17 6.37
CA PHE A 37 -2.38 0.59 7.56
C PHE A 37 -2.86 2.05 7.49
N ILE A 38 -2.01 2.97 7.02
CA ILE A 38 -2.37 4.38 6.83
C ILE A 38 -3.53 4.51 5.83
N LYS A 39 -3.47 3.76 4.72
CA LYS A 39 -4.55 3.73 3.73
C LYS A 39 -5.86 3.23 4.32
N ASP A 40 -5.82 2.16 5.11
CA ASP A 40 -7.02 1.60 5.74
C ASP A 40 -7.66 2.59 6.73
N LEU A 41 -6.84 3.34 7.47
CA LEU A 41 -7.30 4.42 8.34
C LEU A 41 -7.97 5.54 7.54
N ASP A 42 -7.32 6.01 6.46
CA ASP A 42 -7.89 7.06 5.60
C ASP A 42 -9.21 6.62 4.94
N ASP A 43 -9.26 5.37 4.45
CA ASP A 43 -10.49 4.79 3.88
C ASP A 43 -11.59 4.67 4.95
N SER A 44 -11.24 4.33 6.19
CA SER A 44 -12.18 4.28 7.32
C SER A 44 -12.74 5.67 7.68
N ASP A 45 -11.87 6.68 7.76
CA ASP A 45 -12.29 8.05 8.05
C ASP A 45 -13.12 8.64 6.91
N ASN A 46 -12.76 8.36 5.65
CA ASN A 46 -13.54 8.76 4.49
C ASN A 46 -14.94 8.14 4.47
N ARG A 47 -15.08 6.86 4.88
CA ARG A 47 -16.41 6.23 5.05
C ARG A 47 -17.22 6.96 6.12
N ARG A 48 -16.64 7.18 7.31
CA ARG A 48 -17.31 7.90 8.42
C ARG A 48 -17.73 9.32 8.04
N ARG A 49 -16.88 10.04 7.31
CA ARG A 49 -17.21 11.40 6.83
C ARG A 49 -18.39 11.40 5.87
N LYS A 50 -18.43 10.44 4.94
CA LYS A 50 -19.57 10.29 4.03
C LYS A 50 -20.84 9.99 4.81
N ASP A 51 -20.83 9.02 5.71
CA ASP A 51 -21.99 8.64 6.51
C ASP A 51 -22.53 9.83 7.32
N ASN A 52 -21.64 10.61 7.94
CA ASN A 52 -22.01 11.82 8.70
C ASN A 52 -22.51 12.97 7.82
N ALA A 53 -22.14 13.03 6.54
CA ALA A 53 -22.60 14.06 5.61
C ALA A 53 -24.00 13.76 5.03
N PHE A 54 -24.51 12.54 5.22
CA PHE A 54 -25.86 12.12 4.82
C PHE A 54 -26.88 12.19 5.98
N LEU A 55 -26.46 12.61 7.18
CA LEU A 55 -27.30 12.91 8.35
C LEU A 55 -27.51 14.43 8.47
#